data_AF-A0A225V8L7-F1
#
_entry.id   AF-A0A225V8L7-F1
#
_cell.length_a   1.000
_cell.length_b   1.000
_cell.length_c   1.000
_cell.angle_alpha   90.00
_cell.angle_beta   90.00
_cell.angle_gamma   90.00
#
_symmetry.space_group_name_H-M   'P 1'
#
loop_
_entity.id
_entity.type
_entity.pdbx_description
1 polymer ?
#
loop_
_entity_poly.entity_id
_entity_poly.type
_entity_poly.pdbx_seq_one_letter_code
_entity_poly.pdbx_strand_id
1 'polypeptide(L)'
;MLPDIEELTPECNIDEANVVVPGVTTPEMKAKMRGILKRHRSIFLGDGNAAPVLARGVVCDIDIGEAKPVALRARQISAPFLVKVFELLLKLLEAELIEHSESEWSSSIVIVLKKTA
;
A
#
# COMPACT_ATOMS: atom_id res chain seq x y z
N MET A 1 24.89 4.42 3.38
CA MET A 1 24.21 5.51 2.65
C MET A 1 23.09 4.85 1.88
N LEU A 2 21.83 5.20 2.18
CA LEU A 2 20.69 4.68 1.43
C LEU A 2 20.66 5.36 0.05
N PRO A 3 20.38 4.64 -1.04
CA PRO A 3 20.23 5.25 -2.35
C PRO A 3 19.00 6.16 -2.37
N ASP A 4 19.07 7.24 -3.17
CA ASP A 4 17.92 8.09 -3.43
C ASP A 4 16.82 7.27 -4.10
N ILE A 5 15.69 7.13 -3.42
CA ILE A 5 14.50 6.42 -3.89
C ILE A 5 13.86 7.29 -5.00
N GLU A 6 13.96 6.85 -6.25
CA GLU A 6 13.12 7.37 -7.34
C GLU A 6 11.65 7.14 -6.98
N GLU A 7 10.78 8.14 -7.20
CA GLU A 7 9.34 8.03 -6.99
C GLU A 7 8.75 6.91 -7.87
N LEU A 8 8.62 5.70 -7.30
CA LEU A 8 8.17 4.50 -8.00
C LEU A 8 6.64 4.39 -8.17
N THR A 9 5.88 5.46 -7.95
CA THR A 9 4.42 5.41 -8.12
C THR A 9 4.01 5.99 -9.48
N PRO A 10 3.39 5.20 -10.37
CA PRO A 10 2.86 5.73 -11.62
C PRO A 10 1.84 6.84 -11.34
N GLU A 11 1.97 7.97 -12.03
CA GLU A 11 1.10 9.12 -11.82
C GLU A 11 -0.37 8.77 -12.08
N CYS A 12 -1.26 9.22 -11.20
CA CYS A 12 -2.70 8.99 -11.36
C CYS A 12 -3.26 9.56 -12.67
N ASN A 13 -4.07 8.76 -13.38
CA ASN A 13 -4.80 9.20 -14.57
C ASN A 13 -6.10 9.93 -14.16
N ILE A 14 -5.99 11.25 -14.02
CA ILE A 14 -7.11 12.11 -13.64
C ILE A 14 -8.21 12.17 -14.72
N ASP A 15 -7.90 11.86 -15.97
CA ASP A 15 -8.89 11.93 -17.05
C ASP A 15 -9.92 10.78 -16.95
N GLU A 16 -9.51 9.61 -16.47
CA GLU A 16 -10.36 8.47 -16.15
C GLU A 16 -11.15 8.62 -14.85
N ALA A 17 -10.84 9.62 -14.02
CA ALA A 17 -11.52 9.82 -12.75
C ALA A 17 -13.02 10.05 -12.93
N ASN A 18 -13.84 9.28 -12.19
CA ASN A 18 -15.28 9.44 -12.17
C ASN A 18 -15.68 10.67 -11.33
N VAL A 19 -15.83 11.80 -12.02
CA VAL A 19 -16.20 13.11 -11.42
C VAL A 19 -17.67 13.47 -11.62
N VAL A 20 -18.52 12.54 -12.06
CA VAL A 20 -19.90 12.83 -12.44
C VAL A 20 -20.89 12.07 -11.55
N VAL A 21 -21.81 12.82 -10.96
CA VAL A 21 -23.04 12.29 -10.38
C VAL A 21 -24.20 12.60 -11.34
N PRO A 22 -24.90 11.57 -11.86
CA PRO A 22 -26.03 11.75 -12.79
C PRO A 22 -27.09 12.70 -12.24
N GLY A 23 -27.56 13.65 -13.05
CA GLY A 23 -28.63 14.60 -12.69
C GLY A 23 -28.21 15.74 -11.76
N VAL A 24 -26.99 15.73 -11.21
CA VAL A 24 -26.50 16.75 -10.27
C VAL A 24 -25.34 17.56 -10.84
N THR A 25 -24.43 16.91 -11.58
CA THR A 25 -23.17 17.56 -11.99
C THR A 25 -23.35 18.33 -13.30
N THR A 26 -23.24 19.66 -13.25
CA THR A 26 -23.20 20.50 -14.45
C THR A 26 -21.84 20.40 -15.16
N PRO A 27 -21.75 20.74 -16.46
CA PRO A 27 -20.47 20.78 -17.19
C PRO A 27 -19.42 21.68 -16.52
N GLU A 28 -19.84 22.81 -15.95
CA GLU A 28 -18.96 23.75 -15.24
C GLU A 28 -18.42 23.16 -13.93
N MET A 29 -19.27 22.50 -13.15
CA MET A 29 -18.84 21.79 -11.93
C MET A 29 -17.85 20.68 -12.26
N LYS A 30 -18.10 19.93 -13.34
CA LYS A 30 -17.18 18.89 -13.82
C LYS A 30 -15.82 19.47 -14.21
N ALA A 31 -15.80 20.59 -14.95
CA ALA A 31 -14.57 21.26 -15.34
C ALA A 31 -13.78 21.77 -14.12
N LYS A 32 -14.47 22.38 -13.16
CA LYS A 32 -13.87 22.85 -11.89
C LYS A 32 -13.28 21.69 -11.08
N MET A 33 -14.00 20.59 -10.93
CA MET A 33 -13.52 19.40 -10.22
C MET A 33 -12.29 18.79 -10.89
N ARG A 34 -12.30 18.64 -12.23
CA ARG A 34 -11.10 18.17 -12.96
C ARG A 34 -9.92 19.12 -12.79
N GLY A 35 -10.14 20.42 -12.78
CA GLY A 35 -9.08 21.40 -12.51
C GLY A 35 -8.41 21.22 -11.15
N ILE A 36 -9.20 20.95 -10.10
CA ILE A 36 -8.69 20.68 -8.74
C ILE A 36 -7.89 19.37 -8.73
N LEU A 37 -8.43 18.29 -9.31
CA LEU A 37 -7.76 17.00 -9.34
C LEU A 37 -6.42 17.06 -10.11
N LYS A 38 -6.37 17.79 -11.24
CA LYS A 38 -5.14 18.02 -12.00
C LYS A 38 -4.11 18.81 -11.19
N ARG A 39 -4.55 19.83 -10.44
CA ARG A 39 -3.68 20.62 -9.57
C ARG A 39 -3.03 19.79 -8.47
N HIS A 40 -3.74 18.81 -7.92
CA HIS A 40 -3.31 18.00 -6.79
C HIS A 40 -2.87 16.58 -7.20
N ARG A 41 -2.52 16.37 -8.47
CA ARG A 41 -2.22 15.05 -9.05
C ARG A 41 -1.14 14.27 -8.28
N SER A 42 -0.11 14.95 -7.77
CA SER A 42 1.01 14.33 -7.05
C SER A 42 0.62 13.66 -5.72
N ILE A 43 -0.57 13.95 -5.19
CA ILE A 43 -1.06 13.36 -3.94
C ILE A 43 -1.81 12.05 -4.21
N PHE A 44 -2.28 11.83 -5.45
CA PHE A 44 -3.11 10.68 -5.79
C PHE A 44 -2.26 9.51 -6.29
N LEU A 45 -2.55 8.33 -5.76
CA LEU A 45 -2.00 7.05 -6.22
C LEU A 45 -2.73 6.62 -7.51
N GLY A 46 -1.98 6.22 -8.53
CA GLY A 46 -2.54 5.81 -9.82
C GLY A 46 -3.17 4.41 -9.81
N ASP A 47 -2.67 3.50 -8.97
CA ASP A 47 -3.26 2.18 -8.74
C ASP A 47 -3.73 2.04 -7.29
N GLY A 48 -4.85 1.36 -7.07
CA GLY A 48 -5.39 1.08 -5.73
C GLY A 48 -4.51 0.16 -4.88
N ASN A 49 -3.50 -0.48 -5.49
CA ASN A 49 -2.48 -1.27 -4.80
C ASN A 49 -1.12 -0.55 -4.72
N ALA A 50 -0.99 0.67 -5.24
CA ALA A 50 0.24 1.42 -5.09
C ALA A 50 0.40 1.80 -3.62
N ALA A 51 1.57 1.47 -3.05
CA ALA A 51 1.90 1.92 -1.72
C ALA A 51 2.09 3.44 -1.74
N PRO A 52 1.55 4.19 -0.75
CA PRO A 52 1.95 5.58 -0.59
C PRO A 52 3.47 5.62 -0.38
N VAL A 53 4.10 6.70 -0.86
CA VAL A 53 5.50 6.99 -0.53
C VAL A 53 5.64 6.90 0.99
N LEU A 54 6.67 6.18 1.45
CA LEU A 54 6.94 5.99 2.87
C LEU A 54 6.79 7.33 3.60
N ALA A 55 5.89 7.39 4.59
CA ALA A 55 5.62 8.62 5.31
C ALA A 55 6.89 9.09 6.03
N ARG A 56 7.58 10.08 5.44
CA ARG A 56 8.83 10.61 6.00
C ARG A 56 8.49 11.41 7.26
N GLY A 57 8.98 10.95 8.42
CA GLY A 57 9.09 11.79 9.62
C GLY A 57 8.21 11.45 10.82
N VAL A 58 7.41 10.38 10.80
CA VAL A 58 6.66 9.93 11.99
C VAL A 58 6.85 8.44 12.19
N VAL A 59 7.45 8.05 13.32
CA VAL A 59 7.59 6.66 13.75
C VAL A 59 6.38 6.30 14.61
N CYS A 60 5.75 5.17 14.34
CA CYS A 60 4.65 4.66 15.16
C CYS A 60 5.19 3.70 16.22
N ASP A 61 5.31 4.16 17.46
CA ASP A 61 5.68 3.30 18.58
C ASP A 61 4.50 2.43 19.02
N ILE A 62 4.77 1.14 19.29
CA ILE A 62 3.80 0.20 19.87
C ILE A 62 4.23 -0.07 21.31
N ASP A 63 3.49 0.46 22.29
CA ASP A 63 3.73 0.19 23.70
C ASP A 63 3.30 -1.24 24.07
N ILE A 64 4.25 -2.03 24.54
CA ILE A 64 4.06 -3.43 24.96
C ILE A 64 4.01 -3.59 26.49
N GLY A 65 4.26 -2.53 27.26
CA GLY A 65 4.38 -2.59 28.72
C GLY A 65 5.33 -3.70 29.18
N GLU A 66 4.87 -4.53 30.13
CA GLU A 66 5.62 -5.65 30.71
C GLU A 66 5.41 -7.00 29.96
N ALA A 67 4.87 -6.95 28.74
CA ALA A 67 4.58 -8.17 27.98
C ALA A 67 5.87 -8.86 27.52
N LYS A 68 5.89 -10.20 27.64
CA LYS A 68 7.00 -11.02 27.13
C LYS A 68 6.81 -11.35 25.65
N PRO A 69 7.90 -11.54 24.89
CA PRO A 69 7.83 -11.94 23.50
C PRO A 69 6.99 -13.20 23.25
N VAL A 70 6.20 -13.16 22.19
CA VAL A 70 5.50 -14.33 21.65
C VAL A 70 6.09 -14.72 20.31
N ALA A 71 6.56 -15.97 20.19
CA ALA A 71 7.07 -16.54 18.96
C ALA A 71 6.10 -17.61 18.43
N LEU A 72 5.23 -17.23 17.51
CA LEU A 72 4.33 -18.16 16.81
C LEU A 72 5.04 -18.81 15.63
N ARG A 73 4.82 -20.12 15.48
CA ARG A 73 5.31 -20.88 14.31
C ARG A 73 4.55 -20.49 13.04
N ALA A 74 5.25 -20.51 11.91
CA ALA A 74 4.64 -20.33 10.61
C ALA A 74 3.58 -21.41 10.35
N ARG A 75 2.47 -21.02 9.72
CA ARG A 75 1.42 -21.95 9.31
C ARG A 75 1.83 -22.66 8.04
N GLN A 76 1.41 -23.91 7.89
CA GLN A 76 1.57 -24.63 6.62
C GLN A 76 0.68 -23.96 5.55
N ILE A 77 1.29 -23.64 4.42
CA ILE A 77 0.63 -23.05 3.26
C ILE A 77 0.78 -24.07 2.12
N SER A 78 -0.31 -24.36 1.40
CA SER A 78 -0.23 -25.27 0.26
C SER A 78 0.67 -24.68 -0.83
N ALA A 79 1.41 -25.54 -1.53
CA ALA A 79 2.39 -25.14 -2.53
C ALA A 79 1.87 -24.12 -3.57
N PRO A 80 0.62 -24.23 -4.10
CA PRO A 80 0.11 -23.24 -5.05
C PRO A 80 -0.02 -21.82 -4.50
N PHE A 81 -0.24 -21.67 -3.19
CA PHE A 81 -0.34 -20.35 -2.55
C PHE A 81 0.99 -19.86 -2.01
N LEU A 82 1.93 -20.75 -1.74
CA LEU A 82 3.25 -20.39 -1.25
C LEU A 82 4.00 -19.48 -2.24
N VAL A 83 3.89 -19.76 -3.55
CA VAL A 83 4.46 -18.91 -4.61
C VAL A 83 3.91 -17.48 -4.52
N LYS A 84 2.59 -17.32 -4.36
CA LYS A 84 1.96 -16.00 -4.23
C LYS A 84 2.41 -15.26 -2.97
N VAL A 85 2.60 -15.98 -1.86
CA VAL A 85 3.12 -15.38 -0.63
C VAL A 85 4.54 -14.85 -0.86
N PHE A 86 5.40 -15.63 -1.50
CA PHE A 86 6.77 -15.19 -1.79
C PHE A 86 6.81 -13.99 -2.73
N GLU A 87 6.01 -13.98 -3.79
CA GLU A 87 5.90 -12.82 -4.70
C GLU A 87 5.44 -11.55 -3.97
N LEU A 88 4.48 -11.67 -3.03
CA LEU A 88 4.03 -10.53 -2.23
C LEU A 88 5.12 -10.05 -1.27
N LEU A 89 5.79 -10.96 -0.56
CA LEU A 89 6.88 -10.60 0.36
C LEU A 89 8.04 -9.94 -0.37
N LEU A 90 8.39 -10.42 -1.57
CA LEU A 90 9.45 -9.83 -2.38
C LEU A 90 9.09 -8.39 -2.80
N LYS A 91 7.86 -8.16 -3.26
CA LYS A 91 7.40 -6.80 -3.60
C LYS A 91 7.40 -5.85 -2.40
N LEU A 92 7.06 -6.34 -1.21
CA LEU A 92 7.12 -5.54 0.02
C LEU A 92 8.56 -5.21 0.44
N LEU A 93 9.49 -6.14 0.23
CA LEU A 93 10.94 -5.92 0.43
C LEU A 93 11.49 -4.89 -0.56
N GLU A 94 11.16 -5.01 -1.85
CA GLU A 94 11.55 -4.06 -2.90
C GLU A 94 11.01 -2.65 -2.64
N ALA A 95 9.81 -2.55 -2.06
CA ALA A 95 9.19 -1.28 -1.66
C ALA A 95 9.72 -0.73 -0.32
N GLU A 96 10.69 -1.39 0.32
CA GLU A 96 11.25 -1.03 1.63
C GLU A 96 10.18 -0.92 2.75
N LEU A 97 9.06 -1.65 2.61
CA LEU A 97 7.98 -1.67 3.62
C LEU A 97 8.23 -2.69 4.72
N ILE A 98 9.05 -3.70 4.44
CA ILE A 98 9.48 -4.72 5.40
C ILE A 98 10.98 -4.95 5.25
N GLU A 99 11.60 -5.48 6.29
CA GLU A 99 13.00 -5.87 6.30
C GLU A 99 13.18 -7.21 7.03
N HIS A 100 14.34 -7.83 6.85
CA HIS A 100 14.71 -9.01 7.64
C HIS A 100 14.91 -8.62 9.10
N SER A 101 14.37 -9.42 10.02
CA SER A 101 14.48 -9.19 11.46
C SER A 101 14.76 -10.49 12.21
N GLU A 102 15.65 -10.42 13.18
CA GLU A 102 15.93 -11.50 14.15
C GLU A 102 15.16 -11.27 15.47
N SER A 103 13.89 -10.89 15.36
CA SER A 103 13.03 -10.57 16.51
C SER A 103 12.68 -11.82 17.33
N GLU A 104 12.63 -11.66 18.66
CA GLU A 104 12.05 -12.65 19.57
C GLU A 104 10.51 -12.75 19.41
N TRP A 105 9.90 -11.76 18.76
CA TRP A 105 8.47 -11.74 18.44
C TRP A 105 8.23 -12.27 17.03
N SER A 106 7.33 -13.23 16.89
CA SER A 106 6.87 -13.71 15.58
C SER A 106 5.37 -13.97 15.56
N SER A 107 4.72 -13.49 14.49
CA SER A 107 3.31 -13.79 14.20
C SER A 107 3.21 -14.61 12.93
N SER A 108 2.25 -15.55 12.88
CA SER A 108 2.07 -16.40 11.69
C SER A 108 1.42 -15.61 10.55
N ILE A 109 1.96 -15.72 9.33
CA ILE A 109 1.39 -15.13 8.12
C ILE A 109 0.26 -16.02 7.57
N VAL A 110 -0.81 -15.41 7.08
CA VAL A 110 -1.89 -16.07 6.34
C VAL A 110 -2.15 -15.32 5.04
N ILE A 111 -2.47 -16.04 3.96
CA ILE A 111 -2.85 -15.45 2.67
C ILE A 111 -4.35 -15.50 2.49
N VAL A 112 -4.94 -14.36 2.14
CA VAL A 112 -6.38 -14.23 1.85
C VAL A 112 -6.54 -13.96 0.36
N LEU A 113 -7.31 -14.81 -0.31
CA LEU A 113 -7.63 -14.61 -1.73
C LEU A 113 -8.80 -13.64 -1.83
N LYS A 114 -8.50 -12.41 -2.26
CA LYS A 114 -9.54 -11.42 -2.56
C LYS A 114 -10.19 -11.77 -3.90
N LYS A 115 -11.51 -11.71 -3.96
CA LYS A 115 -12.25 -11.80 -5.23
C LYS A 115 -11.94 -10.55 -6.05
N THR A 116 -11.30 -10.71 -7.18
CA THR A 116 -11.20 -9.67 -8.21
C THR A 116 -12.55 -9.57 -8.91
N ALA A 117 -13.13 -8.37 -8.89
CA ALA A 117 -14.35 -8.02 -9.60
C ALA A 117 -14.05 -7.75 -11.08
#